data_AF-A0A524H5Z2-F1
#
_entry.id   AF-A0A524H5Z2-F1
#
_cell.length_a   1.000
_cell.length_b   1.000
_cell.length_c   1.000
_cell.angle_alpha   90.00
_cell.angle_beta   90.00
_cell.angle_gamma   90.00
#
_symmetry.space_group_name_H-M   'P 1'
#
loop_
_entity.id
_entity.type
_entity.pdbx_description
1 polymer ?
#
loop_
_entity_poly.entity_id
_entity_poly.type
_entity_poly.pdbx_seq_one_letter_code
_entity_poly.pdbx_strand_id
1 'polypeptide(L)'
;MNELNVKRHDNWERALVFLAWALMMIFALHASTHMVGAGDTWVAMACGRHSLNHGIATNVITVEPFSANSHKAGPTEKDIQTWPKPARWIADKVGLDTVRYWHPTGWINQNWLTHVIFYWLTHDSPVADADNYSYNTLVYWKIALYIVSVICIYYTARVLGAHYFLAAIFACFAVFVGRSFLDIRPAGFSNMLTAVFILILVLSIYRNILYLWLIVPLTVFWCNVHGGYIYVFIILVPFVILNFLILTPKRWTVFLCSAMTWTLLYLLTYRFVSYRPTYFPERPFLNTLPLFSNGIFYSLIFLIVASVVLTALKKIPGGLFYSYFCAVSVILAFVLFSKFDPEINPLYTNPLYASGNSLKFINDYIYKQQRAFWGVFFVSNAVGVFVSFFKHRLVTIKPAGIIHAIGVGFIALFAMIIFNPFHLTNITHTLIISVSRHSELWKNVNEWHRAFEWSNPVGTSFPFLVMYMLAIGLITFWAYSRFLKPKSAKPIRGRVDDPKKKFAAMYTIFGVAASVMATWVVFISFSFMDLHWVSFILCAFFILIILLSIFISIHIIY
;
A
#
# COMPACT_ATOMS: atom_id res chain seq x y z
N MET A 1 -34.11 9.07 -38.23
CA MET A 1 -34.18 8.56 -36.83
C MET A 1 -32.81 8.22 -36.24
N ASN A 2 -31.89 7.56 -36.97
CA ASN A 2 -30.56 7.21 -36.43
C ASN A 2 -29.70 8.42 -36.01
N GLU A 3 -29.64 9.51 -36.78
CA GLU A 3 -28.84 10.69 -36.41
C GLU A 3 -29.36 11.43 -35.18
N LEU A 4 -30.69 11.50 -35.00
CA LEU A 4 -31.31 12.10 -33.81
C LEU A 4 -31.02 11.29 -32.54
N ASN A 5 -31.00 9.96 -32.65
CA ASN A 5 -30.63 9.09 -31.53
C ASN A 5 -29.13 9.19 -31.20
N VAL A 6 -28.25 9.31 -32.20
CA VAL A 6 -26.81 9.54 -31.97
C VAL A 6 -26.57 10.88 -31.26
N LYS A 7 -27.17 11.98 -31.74
CA LYS A 7 -27.06 13.30 -31.08
C LYS A 7 -27.62 13.32 -29.65
N ARG A 8 -28.75 12.63 -29.42
CA ARG A 8 -29.36 12.56 -28.09
C ARG A 8 -28.47 11.80 -27.10
N HIS A 9 -27.87 10.70 -27.53
CA HIS A 9 -26.93 9.93 -26.71
C HIS A 9 -25.71 10.77 -26.32
N ASP A 10 -25.17 11.53 -27.28
CA ASP A 10 -23.99 12.39 -27.07
C ASP A 10 -24.23 13.50 -26.03
N ASN A 11 -25.42 14.13 -26.06
CA ASN A 11 -25.78 15.15 -25.08
C ASN A 11 -25.95 14.59 -23.65
N TRP A 12 -26.52 13.40 -23.52
CA TRP A 12 -26.66 12.73 -22.23
C TRP A 12 -25.31 12.33 -21.63
N GLU A 13 -24.39 11.80 -22.45
CA GLU A 13 -23.04 11.50 -21.99
C GLU A 13 -22.30 12.74 -21.51
N ARG A 14 -22.40 13.86 -22.24
CA ARG A 14 -21.80 15.14 -21.83
C ARG A 14 -22.38 15.64 -20.50
N ALA A 15 -23.70 15.56 -20.32
CA ALA A 15 -24.35 15.93 -19.07
C ALA A 15 -23.92 15.04 -17.89
N LEU A 16 -23.80 13.73 -18.11
CA LEU A 16 -23.31 12.79 -17.10
C LEU A 16 -21.84 13.02 -16.75
N VAL A 17 -21.00 13.37 -17.73
CA VAL A 17 -19.61 13.76 -17.48
C VAL A 17 -19.56 15.04 -16.65
N PHE A 18 -20.35 16.07 -16.99
CA PHE A 18 -20.42 17.29 -16.19
C PHE A 18 -20.86 17.02 -14.75
N LEU A 19 -21.93 16.24 -14.56
CA LEU A 19 -22.41 15.85 -13.23
C LEU A 19 -21.35 15.06 -12.45
N ALA A 20 -20.66 14.14 -13.11
CA ALA A 20 -19.56 13.36 -12.53
C ALA A 20 -18.41 14.27 -12.05
N TRP A 21 -18.03 15.26 -12.83
CA TRP A 21 -17.02 16.26 -12.43
C TRP A 21 -17.48 17.10 -11.25
N ALA A 22 -18.72 17.59 -11.27
CA ALA A 22 -19.28 18.35 -10.15
C ALA A 22 -19.27 17.53 -8.85
N LEU A 23 -19.69 16.26 -8.91
CA LEU A 23 -19.65 15.33 -7.77
C LEU A 23 -18.23 15.13 -7.24
N MET A 24 -17.24 14.89 -8.11
CA MET A 24 -15.85 14.73 -7.69
C MET A 24 -15.30 15.98 -6.99
N MET A 25 -15.64 17.18 -7.48
CA MET A 25 -15.24 18.43 -6.84
C MET A 25 -15.88 18.58 -5.46
N ILE A 26 -17.18 18.31 -5.33
CA ILE A 26 -17.89 18.38 -4.03
C ILE A 26 -17.26 17.42 -3.01
N PHE A 27 -16.98 16.18 -3.42
CA PHE A 27 -16.40 15.18 -2.53
C PHE A 27 -14.95 15.50 -2.16
N ALA A 28 -14.15 16.04 -3.08
CA ALA A 28 -12.79 16.51 -2.78
C ALA A 28 -12.80 17.68 -1.79
N LEU A 29 -13.72 18.63 -1.97
CA LEU A 29 -13.93 19.74 -1.02
C LEU A 29 -14.37 19.22 0.35
N HIS A 30 -15.38 18.34 0.39
CA HIS A 30 -15.87 17.75 1.63
C HIS A 30 -14.79 16.94 2.38
N ALA A 31 -13.99 16.17 1.65
CA ALA A 31 -12.87 15.44 2.26
C ALA A 31 -11.81 16.38 2.82
N SER A 32 -11.68 17.59 2.27
CA SER A 32 -10.72 18.58 2.73
C SER A 32 -11.17 19.34 3.99
N THR A 33 -12.47 19.32 4.34
CA THR A 33 -13.00 20.05 5.52
C THR A 33 -12.68 19.42 6.86
N HIS A 34 -12.29 18.13 6.90
CA HIS A 34 -11.91 17.49 8.15
C HIS A 34 -10.51 17.95 8.55
N MET A 35 -10.40 18.57 9.72
CA MET A 35 -9.10 18.83 10.35
C MET A 35 -8.75 17.65 11.24
N VAL A 36 -7.60 17.04 10.99
CA VAL A 36 -7.01 16.08 11.92
C VAL A 36 -6.06 16.89 12.80
N GLY A 37 -6.09 16.68 14.11
CA GLY A 37 -5.17 17.39 15.01
C GLY A 37 -3.74 17.15 14.55
N ALA A 38 -3.03 18.19 14.14
CA ALA A 38 -1.70 18.12 13.56
C ALA A 38 -0.58 18.37 14.58
N GLY A 39 -0.85 18.08 15.87
CA GLY A 39 0.03 18.40 17.00
C GLY A 39 1.46 17.92 16.77
N ASP A 40 1.64 16.63 16.44
CA ASP A 40 2.97 16.07 16.17
C ASP A 40 3.61 16.62 14.90
N THR A 41 2.84 17.07 13.91
CA THR A 41 3.40 17.57 12.65
C THR A 41 3.85 19.01 12.78
N TRP A 42 3.10 19.88 13.44
CA TRP A 42 3.56 21.25 13.71
C TRP A 42 4.70 21.29 14.73
N VAL A 43 4.63 20.44 15.77
CA VAL A 43 5.74 20.26 16.71
C VAL A 43 6.97 19.67 16.00
N ALA A 44 6.84 18.64 15.16
CA ALA A 44 7.97 18.13 14.38
C ALA A 44 8.44 19.08 13.26
N MET A 45 7.56 19.95 12.74
CA MET A 45 7.93 21.01 11.78
C MET A 45 8.73 22.11 12.45
N ALA A 46 8.33 22.52 13.67
CA ALA A 46 9.01 23.53 14.48
C ALA A 46 10.28 23.00 15.17
N CYS A 47 10.34 21.72 15.54
CA CYS A 47 11.41 21.16 16.36
C CYS A 47 12.43 20.30 15.58
N GLY A 48 12.18 20.03 14.29
CA GLY A 48 12.88 18.95 13.59
C GLY A 48 12.57 17.57 14.15
N ARG A 49 13.05 16.52 13.47
CA ARG A 49 12.91 15.15 13.98
C ARG A 49 14.20 14.67 14.64
N HIS A 50 14.16 14.60 15.97
CA HIS A 50 14.69 13.47 16.74
C HIS A 50 13.86 13.31 18.03
N SER A 51 12.88 12.40 18.06
CA SER A 51 12.11 12.13 19.30
C SER A 51 12.60 10.84 19.95
N LEU A 52 13.51 10.99 20.91
CA LEU A 52 13.71 10.04 22.02
C LEU A 52 14.27 10.78 23.24
N ASN A 53 13.33 11.43 23.95
CA ASN A 53 13.17 11.60 25.40
C ASN A 53 12.53 12.96 25.69
N HIS A 54 11.27 12.97 26.13
CA HIS A 54 10.58 14.18 26.60
C HIS A 54 10.51 14.24 28.14
N GLY A 55 11.42 13.54 28.81
CA GLY A 55 11.61 13.65 30.26
C GLY A 55 12.55 14.80 30.56
N ILE A 56 12.02 15.91 31.06
CA ILE A 56 12.81 16.97 31.70
C ILE A 56 13.69 16.32 32.78
N ALA A 57 15.01 16.46 32.68
CA ALA A 57 15.87 16.83 33.80
C ALA A 57 17.35 17.02 33.37
N THR A 58 17.89 18.21 33.67
CA THR A 58 19.24 18.47 34.21
C THR A 58 20.51 18.16 33.39
N ASN A 59 21.27 19.23 33.12
CA ASN A 59 22.74 19.39 33.16
C ASN A 59 23.69 18.47 32.38
N VAL A 60 23.25 17.54 31.54
CA VAL A 60 24.16 16.86 30.59
C VAL A 60 23.45 16.60 29.26
N ILE A 61 23.84 17.36 28.22
CA ILE A 61 23.63 17.08 26.78
C ILE A 61 22.16 16.79 26.40
N THR A 62 21.24 17.70 26.70
CA THR A 62 19.99 17.79 25.96
C THR A 62 19.96 19.14 25.27
N VAL A 63 20.37 19.12 24.00
CA VAL A 63 20.33 20.32 23.17
C VAL A 63 18.86 20.63 22.87
N GLU A 64 18.52 21.90 23.04
CA GLU A 64 17.17 22.43 22.98
C GLU A 64 16.45 22.00 21.68
N PRO A 65 15.34 21.26 21.75
CA PRO A 65 14.64 20.77 20.55
C PRO A 65 14.03 21.90 19.72
N PHE A 66 14.02 23.14 20.23
CA PHE A 66 13.45 24.33 19.59
C PHE A 66 14.48 25.19 18.86
N SER A 67 15.76 24.84 18.90
CA SER A 67 16.81 25.62 18.28
C SER A 67 17.18 25.03 16.92
N ALA A 68 17.04 25.82 15.85
CA ALA A 68 17.59 25.54 14.52
C ALA A 68 19.13 25.28 14.55
N ASN A 69 19.79 25.52 15.69
CA ASN A 69 21.22 25.34 15.94
C ASN A 69 21.55 24.13 16.85
N SER A 70 20.61 23.24 17.17
CA SER A 70 20.81 22.26 18.26
C SER A 70 21.61 21.00 17.89
N HIS A 71 21.77 20.66 16.61
CA HIS A 71 22.65 19.55 16.20
C HIS A 71 23.75 20.04 15.27
N LYS A 72 25.01 19.94 15.72
CA LYS A 72 26.17 20.17 14.88
C LYS A 72 26.13 19.24 13.68
N ALA A 73 26.46 19.76 12.50
CA ALA A 73 26.62 18.93 11.31
C ALA A 73 27.60 17.78 11.60
N GLY A 74 27.19 16.57 11.28
CA GLY A 74 27.95 15.35 11.41
C GLY A 74 27.92 14.52 10.12
N PRO A 75 28.40 13.27 10.17
CA PRO A 75 28.88 12.60 11.37
C PRO A 75 30.22 13.17 11.84
N THR A 76 30.43 13.14 13.16
CA THR A 76 31.75 13.41 13.76
C THR A 76 32.60 12.14 13.74
N GLU A 77 33.92 12.27 13.92
CA GLU A 77 34.81 11.10 14.04
C GLU A 77 34.37 10.18 15.18
N LYS A 78 33.91 10.76 16.29
CA LYS A 78 33.36 10.02 17.43
C LYS A 78 32.09 9.25 17.06
N ASP A 79 31.21 9.82 16.24
CA ASP A 79 30.01 9.11 15.77
C ASP A 79 30.40 7.92 14.90
N ILE A 80 31.36 8.10 13.99
CA ILE A 80 31.86 7.04 13.10
C ILE A 80 32.47 5.90 13.91
N GLN A 81 33.19 6.18 15.01
CA GLN A 81 33.76 5.14 15.86
C GLN A 81 32.72 4.17 16.44
N THR A 82 31.45 4.59 16.57
CA THR A 82 30.34 3.74 17.01
C THR A 82 29.74 2.86 15.90
N TRP A 83 30.08 3.14 14.63
CA TRP A 83 29.51 2.43 13.50
C TRP A 83 30.02 0.97 13.40
N PRO A 84 29.26 0.08 12.70
CA PRO A 84 29.73 -1.26 12.40
C PRO A 84 31.09 -1.25 11.69
N LYS A 85 31.93 -2.26 11.94
CA LYS A 85 33.29 -2.37 11.33
C LYS A 85 33.32 -2.11 9.81
N PRO A 86 32.39 -2.65 8.99
CA PRO A 86 32.39 -2.37 7.56
C PRO A 86 32.14 -0.89 7.22
N ALA A 87 31.24 -0.23 7.95
CA ALA A 87 30.93 1.18 7.72
C ALA A 87 32.08 2.09 8.16
N ARG A 88 32.75 1.76 9.27
CA ARG A 88 34.00 2.43 9.70
C ARG A 88 35.09 2.29 8.65
N TRP A 89 35.31 1.06 8.17
CA TRP A 89 36.30 0.81 7.12
C TRP A 89 36.03 1.64 5.85
N ILE A 90 34.78 1.76 5.42
CA ILE A 90 34.42 2.63 4.29
C ILE A 90 34.73 4.09 4.62
N ALA A 91 34.30 4.56 5.79
CA ALA A 91 34.52 5.94 6.23
C ALA A 91 36.01 6.30 6.29
N ASP A 92 36.84 5.41 6.82
CA ASP A 92 38.30 5.55 6.90
C ASP A 92 38.94 5.61 5.50
N LYS A 93 38.34 4.93 4.50
CA LYS A 93 38.85 4.90 3.12
C LYS A 93 38.44 6.09 2.28
N VAL A 94 37.20 6.56 2.41
CA VAL A 94 36.67 7.68 1.60
C VAL A 94 36.94 9.03 2.25
N GLY A 95 37.31 9.06 3.53
CA GLY A 95 37.56 10.27 4.30
C GLY A 95 36.28 10.87 4.89
N LEU A 96 36.43 11.57 6.02
CA LEU A 96 35.33 12.14 6.80
C LEU A 96 34.48 13.13 5.99
N ASP A 97 35.09 13.97 5.17
CA ASP A 97 34.38 14.98 4.39
C ASP A 97 33.49 14.34 3.31
N THR A 98 33.97 13.28 2.66
CA THR A 98 33.17 12.48 1.72
C THR A 98 32.00 11.82 2.44
N VAL A 99 32.21 11.30 3.64
CA VAL A 99 31.12 10.74 4.46
C VAL A 99 30.10 11.80 4.84
N ARG A 100 30.54 12.99 5.26
CA ARG A 100 29.65 14.12 5.58
C ARG A 100 28.85 14.59 4.39
N TYR A 101 29.46 14.59 3.20
CA TYR A 101 28.76 14.94 1.97
C TYR A 101 27.69 13.90 1.61
N TRP A 102 28.04 12.61 1.54
CA TRP A 102 27.10 11.57 1.08
C TRP A 102 26.13 11.06 2.14
N HIS A 103 26.47 11.22 3.42
CA HIS A 103 25.67 10.79 4.55
C HIS A 103 25.69 11.86 5.65
N PRO A 104 25.19 13.08 5.36
CA PRO A 104 25.16 14.14 6.36
C PRO A 104 24.32 13.68 7.55
N THR A 105 24.84 13.86 8.76
CA THR A 105 24.08 13.73 10.01
C THR A 105 23.87 15.10 10.64
N GLY A 106 22.79 15.28 11.41
CA GLY A 106 22.35 16.60 11.88
C GLY A 106 20.84 16.75 11.70
N TRP A 107 20.32 17.98 11.68
CA TRP A 107 18.90 18.25 11.46
C TRP A 107 18.47 17.81 10.05
N ILE A 108 18.10 16.54 9.92
CA ILE A 108 17.64 15.93 8.67
C ILE A 108 16.12 15.94 8.68
N ASN A 109 15.55 16.73 7.79
CA ASN A 109 14.13 16.63 7.51
C ASN A 109 13.92 16.18 6.07
N GLN A 110 13.58 14.91 5.91
CA GLN A 110 13.12 14.31 4.64
C GLN A 110 11.90 15.03 4.02
N ASN A 111 11.30 15.98 4.74
CA ASN A 111 10.19 16.82 4.29
C ASN A 111 10.62 18.29 4.09
N TRP A 112 11.92 18.60 3.99
CA TRP A 112 12.44 19.96 3.92
C TRP A 112 11.76 20.79 2.83
N LEU A 113 11.51 20.21 1.65
CA LEU A 113 10.90 20.94 0.55
C LEU A 113 9.43 21.25 0.83
N THR A 114 8.72 20.38 1.56
CA THR A 114 7.38 20.70 2.04
C THR A 114 7.41 21.93 2.96
N HIS A 115 8.42 22.04 3.83
CA HIS A 115 8.53 23.19 4.72
C HIS A 115 8.78 24.48 3.95
N VAL A 116 9.69 24.43 2.96
CA VAL A 116 9.96 25.57 2.08
C VAL A 116 8.68 25.96 1.32
N ILE A 117 7.93 24.99 0.78
CA ILE A 117 6.67 25.24 0.09
C ILE A 117 5.64 25.86 1.05
N PHE A 118 5.49 25.34 2.27
CA PHE A 118 4.53 25.86 3.25
C PHE A 118 4.90 27.27 3.71
N TYR A 119 6.18 27.51 4.00
CA TYR A 119 6.68 28.82 4.36
C TYR A 119 6.44 29.83 3.23
N TRP A 120 6.85 29.48 2.02
CA TRP A 120 6.62 30.33 0.85
C TRP A 120 5.13 30.62 0.63
N LEU A 121 4.25 29.61 0.68
CA LEU A 121 2.81 29.80 0.52
C LEU A 121 2.22 30.77 1.54
N THR A 122 2.68 30.69 2.79
CA THR A 122 2.09 31.42 3.90
C THR A 122 2.68 32.82 4.11
N HIS A 123 3.97 33.01 3.82
CA HIS A 123 4.70 34.26 4.11
C HIS A 123 5.09 35.05 2.86
N ASP A 124 5.53 34.37 1.78
CA ASP A 124 6.20 35.05 0.66
C ASP A 124 5.38 35.06 -0.64
N SER A 125 4.35 34.22 -0.74
CA SER A 125 3.58 34.08 -1.98
C SER A 125 2.64 35.28 -2.21
N PRO A 126 2.22 35.56 -3.46
CA PRO A 126 1.26 36.65 -3.74
C PRO A 126 -0.10 36.50 -3.07
N VAL A 127 -0.40 35.30 -2.53
CA VAL A 127 -1.63 34.99 -1.81
C VAL A 127 -1.38 34.76 -0.31
N ALA A 128 -0.16 35.03 0.17
CA ALA A 128 0.27 34.86 1.55
C ALA A 128 -0.69 35.54 2.54
N ASP A 129 -0.93 34.87 3.66
CA ASP A 129 -1.89 35.31 4.67
C ASP A 129 -1.43 35.04 6.10
N ALA A 130 -0.13 34.81 6.31
CA ALA A 130 0.46 34.63 7.63
C ALA A 130 0.32 35.88 8.51
N ASP A 131 0.38 37.09 7.94
CA ASP A 131 0.25 38.35 8.68
C ASP A 131 -1.10 38.48 9.41
N ASN A 132 -2.14 37.82 8.90
CA ASN A 132 -3.47 37.79 9.50
C ASN A 132 -3.69 36.58 10.41
N TYR A 133 -2.67 35.75 10.62
CA TYR A 133 -2.71 34.48 11.37
C TYR A 133 -3.80 33.50 10.88
N SER A 134 -4.32 33.65 9.66
CA SER A 134 -5.41 32.81 9.14
C SER A 134 -4.93 31.52 8.48
N TYR A 135 -3.76 31.53 7.83
CA TYR A 135 -3.15 30.38 7.13
C TYR A 135 -4.11 29.64 6.15
N ASN A 136 -5.10 30.36 5.59
CA ASN A 136 -6.06 29.87 4.60
C ASN A 136 -5.35 29.39 3.33
N THR A 137 -4.19 29.97 3.00
CA THR A 137 -3.35 29.50 1.89
C THR A 137 -3.02 28.01 1.97
N LEU A 138 -2.75 27.49 3.16
CA LEU A 138 -2.50 26.06 3.36
C LEU A 138 -3.76 25.20 3.19
N VAL A 139 -4.93 25.75 3.50
CA VAL A 139 -6.22 25.10 3.25
C VAL A 139 -6.48 25.02 1.74
N TYR A 140 -6.23 26.09 0.99
CA TYR A 140 -6.32 26.08 -0.48
C TYR A 140 -5.33 25.09 -1.09
N TRP A 141 -4.11 25.02 -0.55
CA TRP A 141 -3.10 24.04 -0.96
C TRP A 141 -3.58 22.61 -0.76
N LYS A 142 -4.14 22.30 0.41
CA LYS A 142 -4.75 20.99 0.72
C LYS A 142 -5.82 20.62 -0.31
N ILE A 143 -6.74 21.55 -0.60
CA ILE A 143 -7.80 21.36 -1.59
C ILE A 143 -7.21 21.05 -2.96
N ALA A 144 -6.19 21.80 -3.39
CA ALA A 144 -5.53 21.58 -4.68
C ALA A 144 -4.91 20.17 -4.78
N LEU A 145 -4.19 19.71 -3.76
CA LEU A 145 -3.60 18.36 -3.73
C LEU A 145 -4.65 17.25 -3.91
N TYR A 146 -5.82 17.41 -3.29
CA TYR A 146 -6.86 16.38 -3.34
C TYR A 146 -7.75 16.46 -4.58
N ILE A 147 -7.87 17.63 -5.20
CA ILE A 147 -8.40 17.75 -6.56
C ILE A 147 -7.48 17.00 -7.54
N VAL A 148 -6.16 17.19 -7.46
CA VAL A 148 -5.22 16.43 -8.31
C VAL A 148 -5.34 14.93 -8.04
N SER A 149 -5.45 14.53 -6.77
CA SER A 149 -5.63 13.13 -6.39
C SER A 149 -6.88 12.50 -7.01
N VAL A 150 -8.05 13.17 -6.91
CA VAL A 150 -9.30 12.63 -7.47
C VAL A 150 -9.25 12.54 -8.99
N ILE A 151 -8.62 13.52 -9.66
CA ILE A 151 -8.38 13.52 -11.10
C ILE A 151 -7.54 12.30 -11.51
N CYS A 152 -6.43 12.04 -10.81
CA CYS A 152 -5.58 10.89 -11.10
C CYS A 152 -6.32 9.56 -10.92
N ILE A 153 -7.11 9.42 -9.85
CA ILE A 153 -7.90 8.20 -9.59
C ILE A 153 -8.96 8.01 -10.68
N TYR A 154 -9.67 9.07 -11.04
CA TYR A 154 -10.65 9.06 -12.12
C TYR A 154 -10.03 8.61 -13.45
N TYR A 155 -8.93 9.23 -13.87
CA TYR A 155 -8.28 8.87 -15.12
C TYR A 155 -7.67 7.48 -15.09
N THR A 156 -7.20 7.01 -13.93
CA THR A 156 -6.75 5.62 -13.76
C THR A 156 -7.89 4.67 -14.09
N ALA A 157 -9.07 4.87 -13.50
CA ALA A 157 -10.25 4.06 -13.79
C ALA A 157 -10.69 4.15 -15.26
N ARG A 158 -10.61 5.35 -15.87
CA ARG A 158 -10.92 5.56 -17.29
C ARG A 158 -9.97 4.82 -18.23
N VAL A 159 -8.67 4.83 -17.95
CA VAL A 159 -7.68 4.09 -18.74
C VAL A 159 -7.88 2.58 -18.61
N LEU A 160 -8.34 2.10 -17.45
CA LEU A 160 -8.76 0.71 -17.23
C LEU A 160 -10.11 0.36 -17.90
N GLY A 161 -10.76 1.32 -18.57
CA GLY A 161 -12.01 1.12 -19.30
C GLY A 161 -13.27 1.13 -18.43
N ALA A 162 -13.22 1.63 -17.20
CA ALA A 162 -14.42 1.83 -16.38
C ALA A 162 -15.30 2.95 -16.93
N HIS A 163 -16.63 2.81 -16.94
CA HIS A 163 -17.56 3.84 -17.41
C HIS A 163 -17.34 5.20 -16.70
N TYR A 164 -17.57 6.32 -17.39
CA TYR A 164 -17.31 7.68 -16.88
C TYR A 164 -17.92 7.91 -15.49
N PHE A 165 -19.18 7.55 -15.32
CA PHE A 165 -19.89 7.78 -14.07
C PHE A 165 -19.40 6.89 -12.93
N LEU A 166 -19.13 5.61 -13.21
CA LEU A 166 -18.59 4.69 -12.21
C LEU A 166 -17.18 5.11 -11.79
N ALA A 167 -16.35 5.52 -12.74
CA ALA A 167 -15.02 6.06 -12.44
C ALA A 167 -15.11 7.25 -11.48
N ALA A 168 -16.04 8.17 -11.70
CA ALA A 168 -16.24 9.32 -10.83
C ALA A 168 -16.75 8.94 -9.43
N ILE A 169 -17.74 8.04 -9.34
CA ILE A 169 -18.23 7.53 -8.04
C ILE A 169 -17.10 6.92 -7.22
N PHE A 170 -16.31 6.02 -7.82
CA PHE A 170 -15.23 5.35 -7.10
C PHE A 170 -14.07 6.30 -6.77
N ALA A 171 -13.83 7.32 -7.59
CA ALA A 171 -12.89 8.40 -7.25
C ALA A 171 -13.39 9.22 -6.04
N CYS A 172 -14.68 9.56 -5.99
CA CYS A 172 -15.30 10.22 -4.83
C CYS A 172 -15.14 9.37 -3.56
N PHE A 173 -15.43 8.07 -3.64
CA PHE A 173 -15.25 7.15 -2.51
C PHE A 173 -13.81 7.09 -2.03
N ALA A 174 -12.84 7.01 -2.95
CA ALA A 174 -11.43 6.90 -2.57
C ALA A 174 -10.99 8.10 -1.72
N VAL A 175 -11.40 9.32 -2.11
CA VAL A 175 -11.07 10.54 -1.37
C VAL A 175 -11.89 10.66 -0.08
N PHE A 176 -13.15 10.24 -0.09
CA PHE A 176 -14.01 10.22 1.10
C PHE A 176 -13.52 9.25 2.18
N VAL A 177 -13.14 8.03 1.80
CA VAL A 177 -12.55 7.04 2.71
C VAL A 177 -11.22 7.55 3.28
N GLY A 178 -10.44 8.24 2.44
CA GLY A 178 -9.17 8.83 2.84
C GLY A 178 -9.31 10.01 3.80
N ARG A 179 -10.50 10.62 3.96
CA ARG A 179 -10.75 11.90 4.66
C ARG A 179 -10.06 12.01 6.01
N SER A 180 -10.07 10.96 6.82
CA SER A 180 -9.44 10.93 8.15
C SER A 180 -7.90 11.00 8.12
N PHE A 181 -7.29 10.89 6.94
CA PHE A 181 -5.85 10.94 6.69
C PHE A 181 -5.46 12.11 5.77
N LEU A 182 -6.44 12.89 5.30
CA LEU A 182 -6.23 14.03 4.41
C LEU A 182 -6.03 15.29 5.25
N ASP A 183 -4.78 15.67 5.49
CA ASP A 183 -4.42 16.77 6.39
C ASP A 183 -3.34 17.69 5.80
N ILE A 184 -3.16 18.88 6.39
CA ILE A 184 -2.12 19.86 6.02
C ILE A 184 -0.77 19.39 6.59
N ARG A 185 -0.22 18.36 5.98
CA ARG A 185 1.03 17.71 6.39
C ARG A 185 1.85 17.31 5.16
N PRO A 186 3.17 17.06 5.31
CA PRO A 186 3.97 16.42 4.26
C PRO A 186 3.34 15.13 3.68
N ALA A 187 2.61 14.37 4.50
CA ALA A 187 1.86 13.19 4.05
C ALA A 187 0.82 13.49 2.97
N GLY A 188 0.27 14.71 2.91
CA GLY A 188 -0.67 15.14 1.87
C GLY A 188 -0.06 15.05 0.47
N PHE A 189 1.22 15.42 0.31
CA PHE A 189 1.95 15.20 -0.94
C PHE A 189 2.04 13.71 -1.28
N SER A 190 2.35 12.87 -0.29
CA SER A 190 2.44 11.43 -0.48
C SER A 190 1.14 10.81 -0.98
N ASN A 191 -0.01 11.24 -0.45
CA ASN A 191 -1.32 10.77 -0.88
C ASN A 191 -1.57 11.12 -2.35
N MET A 192 -1.29 12.37 -2.75
CA MET A 192 -1.41 12.82 -4.14
C MET A 192 -0.42 12.08 -5.07
N LEU A 193 0.86 12.03 -4.71
CA LEU A 193 1.91 11.42 -5.52
C LEU A 193 1.70 9.92 -5.69
N THR A 194 1.08 9.25 -4.71
CA THR A 194 0.62 7.85 -4.85
C THR A 194 -0.42 7.71 -5.96
N ALA A 195 -1.42 8.60 -6.03
CA ALA A 195 -2.43 8.58 -7.08
C ALA A 195 -1.80 8.85 -8.47
N VAL A 196 -0.87 9.81 -8.56
CA VAL A 196 -0.10 10.10 -9.78
C VAL A 196 0.73 8.89 -10.20
N PHE A 197 1.43 8.26 -9.26
CA PHE A 197 2.25 7.08 -9.49
C PHE A 197 1.43 5.91 -10.05
N ILE A 198 0.27 5.62 -9.44
CA ILE A 198 -0.63 4.56 -9.92
C ILE A 198 -1.12 4.86 -11.34
N LEU A 199 -1.47 6.12 -11.63
CA LEU A 199 -1.85 6.52 -12.99
C LEU A 199 -0.71 6.28 -13.99
N ILE A 200 0.54 6.62 -13.64
CA ILE A 200 1.71 6.36 -14.49
C ILE A 200 1.87 4.85 -14.78
N LEU A 201 1.75 3.99 -13.77
CA LEU A 201 1.81 2.54 -13.95
C LEU A 201 0.72 2.04 -14.90
N VAL A 202 -0.52 2.52 -14.75
CA VAL A 202 -1.64 2.14 -15.63
C VAL A 202 -1.44 2.66 -17.05
N LEU A 203 -0.99 3.91 -17.23
CA LEU A 203 -0.64 4.46 -18.54
C LEU A 203 0.49 3.65 -19.21
N SER A 204 1.45 3.14 -18.44
CA SER A 204 2.53 2.31 -18.97
C SER A 204 2.04 0.96 -19.53
N ILE A 205 1.03 0.36 -18.90
CA ILE A 205 0.43 -0.91 -19.34
C ILE A 205 -0.47 -0.69 -20.56
N TYR A 206 -1.33 0.33 -20.52
CA TYR A 206 -2.44 0.47 -21.46
C TYR A 206 -2.20 1.46 -22.60
N ARG A 207 -1.21 2.35 -22.48
CA ARG A 207 -0.93 3.39 -23.49
C ARG A 207 0.47 3.27 -24.07
N ASN A 208 1.49 3.53 -23.28
CA ASN A 208 2.88 3.53 -23.76
C ASN A 208 3.85 3.23 -22.63
N ILE A 209 4.72 2.24 -22.83
CA ILE A 209 5.72 1.84 -21.83
C ILE A 209 6.64 2.99 -21.39
N LEU A 210 6.85 3.99 -22.24
CA LEU A 210 7.69 5.14 -21.94
C LEU A 210 7.15 6.01 -20.81
N TYR A 211 5.86 5.92 -20.47
CA TYR A 211 5.31 6.59 -19.29
C TYR A 211 6.03 6.19 -17.99
N LEU A 212 6.62 4.99 -17.91
CA LEU A 212 7.42 4.59 -16.74
C LEU A 212 8.52 5.60 -16.42
N TRP A 213 9.12 6.26 -17.42
CA TRP A 213 10.20 7.21 -17.17
C TRP A 213 9.78 8.45 -16.37
N LEU A 214 8.48 8.74 -16.29
CA LEU A 214 7.94 9.78 -15.41
C LEU A 214 8.12 9.44 -13.91
N ILE A 215 8.35 8.17 -13.57
CA ILE A 215 8.63 7.75 -12.18
C ILE A 215 9.93 8.39 -11.67
N VAL A 216 10.92 8.66 -12.55
CA VAL A 216 12.19 9.28 -12.13
C VAL A 216 11.97 10.69 -11.58
N PRO A 217 11.45 11.68 -12.34
CA PRO A 217 11.20 13.02 -11.81
C PRO A 217 10.15 13.00 -10.69
N LEU A 218 9.15 12.10 -10.74
CA LEU A 218 8.19 11.92 -9.65
C LEU A 218 8.90 11.55 -8.35
N THR A 219 9.81 10.58 -8.38
CA THR A 219 10.53 10.10 -7.18
C THR A 219 11.49 11.15 -6.65
N VAL A 220 12.18 11.88 -7.53
CA VAL A 220 13.05 13.00 -7.15
C VAL A 220 12.25 14.09 -6.43
N PHE A 221 11.09 14.47 -6.95
CA PHE A 221 10.22 15.42 -6.27
C PHE A 221 9.70 14.86 -4.94
N TRP A 222 9.18 13.62 -4.96
CA TRP A 222 8.59 12.96 -3.81
C TRP A 222 9.59 12.86 -2.64
N CYS A 223 10.81 12.43 -2.91
CA CYS A 223 11.81 12.21 -1.87
C CYS A 223 12.25 13.49 -1.15
N ASN A 224 12.00 14.67 -1.75
CA ASN A 224 12.29 15.97 -1.15
C ASN A 224 11.09 16.54 -0.38
N VAL A 225 9.85 16.21 -0.77
CA VAL A 225 8.64 16.68 -0.07
C VAL A 225 8.21 15.74 1.06
N HIS A 226 8.39 14.42 0.93
CA HIS A 226 7.98 13.47 1.96
C HIS A 226 8.71 12.12 1.90
N GLY A 227 9.06 11.56 3.08
CA GLY A 227 9.69 10.24 3.22
C GLY A 227 8.86 9.04 2.71
N GLY A 228 7.59 9.24 2.35
CA GLY A 228 6.73 8.20 1.77
C GLY A 228 7.10 7.77 0.35
N TYR A 229 8.10 8.40 -0.29
CA TYR A 229 8.62 8.02 -1.61
C TYR A 229 9.06 6.55 -1.70
N ILE A 230 9.44 5.93 -0.57
CA ILE A 230 9.83 4.51 -0.50
C ILE A 230 8.73 3.57 -1.06
N TYR A 231 7.47 4.03 -1.01
CA TYR A 231 6.33 3.35 -1.59
C TYR A 231 6.51 3.07 -3.09
N VAL A 232 7.17 3.95 -3.84
CA VAL A 232 7.49 3.74 -5.27
C VAL A 232 8.22 2.41 -5.46
N PHE A 233 9.27 2.17 -4.69
CA PHE A 233 10.07 0.94 -4.81
C PHE A 233 9.32 -0.28 -4.28
N ILE A 234 8.57 -0.12 -3.20
CA ILE A 234 7.74 -1.20 -2.62
C ILE A 234 6.71 -1.71 -3.64
N ILE A 235 6.12 -0.83 -4.45
CA ILE A 235 5.13 -1.21 -5.46
C ILE A 235 5.75 -1.57 -6.81
N LEU A 236 6.89 -0.97 -7.18
CA LEU A 236 7.57 -1.30 -8.43
C LEU A 236 8.07 -2.76 -8.45
N VAL A 237 8.48 -3.31 -7.30
CA VAL A 237 8.87 -4.72 -7.17
C VAL A 237 7.73 -5.67 -7.55
N PRO A 238 6.53 -5.66 -6.91
CA PRO A 238 5.43 -6.51 -7.30
C PRO A 238 4.91 -6.19 -8.70
N PHE A 239 4.99 -4.94 -9.18
CA PHE A 239 4.67 -4.60 -10.57
C PHE A 239 5.57 -5.35 -11.56
N VAL A 240 6.89 -5.33 -11.35
CA VAL A 240 7.87 -6.06 -12.18
C VAL A 240 7.65 -7.57 -12.09
N ILE A 241 7.52 -8.10 -10.87
CA ILE A 241 7.30 -9.53 -10.64
C ILE A 241 6.02 -10.01 -11.32
N LEU A 242 4.91 -9.28 -11.19
CA LEU A 242 3.63 -9.66 -11.77
C LEU A 242 3.69 -9.68 -13.30
N ASN A 243 4.25 -8.64 -13.94
CA ASN A 243 4.42 -8.61 -15.40
C ASN A 243 5.37 -9.72 -15.88
N PHE A 244 6.43 -10.02 -15.12
CA PHE A 244 7.32 -11.15 -15.41
C PHE A 244 6.58 -12.49 -15.33
N LEU A 245 5.82 -12.73 -14.26
CA LEU A 245 5.02 -13.95 -14.09
C LEU A 245 3.97 -14.10 -15.20
N ILE A 246 3.34 -13.00 -15.65
CA ILE A 246 2.40 -13.01 -16.78
C ILE A 246 3.12 -13.22 -18.12
N LEU A 247 4.43 -12.98 -18.24
CA LEU A 247 5.16 -13.31 -19.48
C LEU A 247 5.69 -14.75 -19.48
N THR A 248 6.02 -15.32 -18.32
CA THR A 248 6.56 -16.69 -18.20
C THR A 248 5.54 -17.79 -18.53
N PRO A 249 5.91 -18.93 -19.15
CA PRO A 249 4.96 -20.02 -19.42
C PRO A 249 4.29 -20.56 -18.15
N LYS A 250 3.04 -21.04 -18.23
CA LYS A 250 2.22 -21.43 -17.06
C LYS A 250 2.92 -22.35 -16.06
N ARG A 251 3.68 -23.35 -16.54
CA ARG A 251 4.46 -24.25 -15.66
C ARG A 251 5.53 -23.50 -14.87
N TRP A 252 6.25 -22.61 -15.54
CA TRP A 252 7.24 -21.73 -14.90
C TRP A 252 6.59 -20.75 -13.93
N THR A 253 5.41 -20.20 -14.25
CA THR A 253 4.66 -19.35 -13.32
C THR A 253 4.35 -20.08 -12.01
N VAL A 254 3.80 -21.31 -12.09
CA VAL A 254 3.50 -22.12 -10.89
C VAL A 254 4.76 -22.41 -10.09
N PHE A 255 5.83 -22.85 -10.76
CA PHE A 255 7.12 -23.09 -10.12
C PHE A 255 7.64 -21.85 -9.39
N LEU A 256 7.71 -20.70 -10.07
CA LEU A 256 8.24 -19.46 -9.50
C LEU A 256 7.40 -18.98 -8.31
N CYS A 257 6.08 -19.05 -8.41
CA CYS A 257 5.20 -18.71 -7.30
C CYS A 257 5.41 -19.64 -6.10
N SER A 258 5.45 -20.95 -6.31
CA SER A 258 5.70 -21.92 -5.24
C SER A 258 7.09 -21.76 -4.61
N ALA A 259 8.14 -21.61 -5.41
CA ALA A 259 9.50 -21.38 -4.91
C ALA A 259 9.58 -20.11 -4.06
N MET A 260 8.97 -19.01 -4.53
CA MET A 260 8.89 -17.76 -3.78
C MET A 260 8.11 -17.94 -2.46
N THR A 261 6.97 -18.63 -2.48
CA THR A 261 6.21 -18.97 -1.27
C THR A 261 7.07 -19.74 -0.28
N TRP A 262 7.74 -20.81 -0.73
CA TRP A 262 8.57 -21.66 0.12
C TRP A 262 9.72 -20.87 0.76
N THR A 263 10.42 -20.03 -0.01
CA THR A 263 11.48 -19.16 0.48
C THR A 263 10.97 -18.16 1.51
N LEU A 264 9.83 -17.50 1.26
CA LEU A 264 9.25 -16.53 2.20
C LEU A 264 8.83 -17.19 3.52
N LEU A 265 8.20 -18.36 3.46
CA LEU A 265 7.82 -19.11 4.67
C LEU A 265 9.06 -19.53 5.46
N TYR A 266 10.09 -20.03 4.78
CA TYR A 266 11.35 -20.36 5.42
C TYR A 266 12.00 -19.14 6.10
N LEU A 267 12.04 -17.99 5.42
CA LEU A 267 12.60 -16.75 5.98
C LEU A 267 11.80 -16.25 7.21
N LEU A 268 10.47 -16.38 7.20
CA LEU A 268 9.65 -16.05 8.37
C LEU A 268 9.92 -17.00 9.53
N THR A 269 9.99 -18.31 9.28
CA THR A 269 10.35 -19.31 10.30
C THR A 269 11.77 -19.06 10.83
N TYR A 270 12.74 -18.78 9.95
CA TYR A 270 14.11 -18.48 10.34
C TYR A 270 14.19 -17.21 11.19
N ARG A 271 13.47 -16.15 10.80
CA ARG A 271 13.36 -14.91 11.58
C ARG A 271 12.76 -15.17 12.96
N PHE A 272 11.72 -15.99 13.03
CA PHE A 272 11.07 -16.37 14.29
C PHE A 272 12.05 -17.11 15.21
N VAL A 273 12.70 -18.17 14.71
CA VAL A 273 13.67 -18.97 15.46
C VAL A 273 14.90 -18.15 15.86
N SER A 274 15.27 -17.17 15.04
CA SER A 274 16.45 -16.34 15.23
C SER A 274 16.20 -15.05 16.00
N TYR A 275 14.97 -14.83 16.47
CA TYR A 275 14.61 -13.66 17.25
C TYR A 275 15.35 -13.68 18.59
N ARG A 276 15.98 -12.55 18.94
CA ARG A 276 16.55 -12.31 20.26
C ARG A 276 15.75 -11.20 20.93
N PRO A 277 15.05 -11.47 22.03
CA PRO A 277 14.23 -10.47 22.69
C PRO A 277 15.13 -9.38 23.28
N THR A 278 14.72 -8.12 23.14
CA THR A 278 15.48 -6.98 23.65
C THR A 278 15.68 -7.04 25.17
N TYR A 279 14.72 -7.63 25.89
CA TYR A 279 14.74 -7.73 27.35
C TYR A 279 15.65 -8.84 27.89
N PHE A 280 16.10 -9.78 27.03
CA PHE A 280 17.01 -10.87 27.43
C PHE A 280 18.11 -11.05 26.37
N PRO A 281 18.98 -10.04 26.16
CA PRO A 281 19.96 -10.04 25.08
C PRO A 281 21.03 -11.13 25.24
N GLU A 282 21.28 -11.56 26.48
CA GLU A 282 22.32 -12.54 26.81
C GLU A 282 21.94 -13.98 26.47
N ARG A 283 20.66 -14.26 26.18
CA ARG A 283 20.19 -15.62 25.91
C ARG A 283 19.33 -15.63 24.65
N PRO A 284 19.87 -16.01 23.48
CA PRO A 284 19.05 -16.19 22.29
C PRO A 284 17.95 -17.22 22.59
N PHE A 285 16.73 -16.96 22.12
CA PHE A 285 15.57 -17.80 22.38
C PHE A 285 15.80 -19.26 21.97
N LEU A 286 16.53 -19.48 20.87
CA LEU A 286 17.00 -20.79 20.44
C LEU A 286 18.46 -20.67 20.04
N ASN A 287 19.23 -21.77 20.17
CA ASN A 287 20.54 -21.86 19.53
C ASN A 287 20.34 -21.72 18.03
N THR A 288 20.51 -20.50 17.52
CA THR A 288 20.39 -20.19 16.11
C THR A 288 21.52 -20.89 15.39
N LEU A 289 21.22 -22.03 14.75
CA LEU A 289 22.15 -22.58 13.77
C LEU A 289 22.35 -21.52 12.69
N PRO A 290 23.61 -21.26 12.27
CA PRO A 290 23.88 -20.44 11.11
C PRO A 290 23.01 -20.89 9.93
N LEU A 291 22.62 -19.96 9.06
CA LEU A 291 21.76 -20.23 7.90
C LEU A 291 22.26 -21.47 7.11
N PHE A 292 23.57 -21.55 6.90
CA PHE A 292 24.25 -22.63 6.17
C PHE A 292 24.46 -23.93 6.96
N SER A 293 24.02 -24.00 8.21
CA SER A 293 24.04 -25.21 9.03
C SER A 293 22.64 -25.80 9.24
N ASN A 294 21.61 -25.15 8.69
CA ASN A 294 20.23 -25.56 8.86
C ASN A 294 19.83 -26.59 7.78
N GLY A 295 19.56 -27.85 8.18
CA GLY A 295 19.13 -28.90 7.24
C GLY A 295 17.88 -28.53 6.42
N ILE A 296 16.95 -27.75 6.98
CA ILE A 296 15.75 -27.29 6.27
C ILE A 296 16.11 -26.34 5.11
N PHE A 297 17.18 -25.55 5.25
CA PHE A 297 17.67 -24.67 4.18
C PHE A 297 18.12 -25.49 2.96
N TYR A 298 18.91 -26.53 3.18
CA TYR A 298 19.37 -27.40 2.10
C TYR A 298 18.22 -28.21 1.47
N SER A 299 17.27 -28.69 2.29
CA SER A 299 16.06 -29.32 1.77
C SER A 299 15.25 -28.37 0.88
N LEU A 300 15.13 -27.09 1.26
CA LEU A 300 14.49 -26.06 0.45
C LEU A 300 15.22 -25.84 -0.89
N ILE A 301 16.56 -25.70 -0.86
CA ILE A 301 17.36 -25.56 -2.09
C ILE A 301 17.16 -26.79 -2.99
N PHE A 302 17.24 -27.99 -2.43
CA PHE A 302 17.01 -29.23 -3.16
C PHE A 302 15.62 -29.27 -3.80
N LEU A 303 14.57 -28.91 -3.06
CA LEU A 303 13.20 -28.83 -3.58
C LEU A 303 13.07 -27.84 -4.74
N ILE A 304 13.72 -26.67 -4.64
CA ILE A 304 13.73 -25.66 -5.71
C ILE A 304 14.45 -26.22 -6.95
N VAL A 305 15.64 -26.80 -6.79
CA VAL A 305 16.41 -27.38 -7.91
C VAL A 305 15.65 -28.53 -8.58
N ALA A 306 15.10 -29.46 -7.79
CA ALA A 306 14.26 -30.55 -8.31
C ALA A 306 13.04 -30.00 -9.08
N SER A 307 12.42 -28.94 -8.56
CA SER A 307 11.27 -28.29 -9.19
C SER A 307 11.63 -27.59 -10.51
N VAL A 308 12.84 -27.03 -10.64
CA VAL A 308 13.35 -26.50 -11.92
C VAL A 308 13.42 -27.61 -12.96
N VAL A 309 14.02 -28.76 -12.59
CA VAL A 309 14.13 -29.93 -13.49
C VAL A 309 12.75 -30.43 -13.90
N LEU A 310 11.83 -30.63 -12.95
CA LEU A 310 10.45 -31.04 -13.23
C LEU A 310 9.71 -30.06 -14.15
N THR A 311 9.95 -28.75 -13.99
CA THR A 311 9.34 -27.70 -14.82
C THR A 311 9.89 -27.72 -16.26
N ALA A 312 11.18 -28.01 -16.42
CA ALA A 312 11.82 -28.15 -17.74
C ALA A 312 11.36 -29.43 -18.48
N LEU A 313 11.04 -30.51 -17.76
CA LEU A 313 10.57 -31.78 -18.31
C LEU A 313 9.13 -31.67 -18.84
N LYS A 314 8.99 -31.35 -20.13
CA LYS A 314 7.69 -31.19 -20.81
C LYS A 314 6.81 -32.46 -20.80
N LYS A 315 7.41 -33.65 -20.66
CA LYS A 315 6.70 -34.95 -20.72
C LYS A 315 5.77 -35.24 -19.53
N ILE A 316 5.90 -34.52 -18.41
CA ILE A 316 5.08 -34.79 -17.22
C ILE A 316 3.61 -34.37 -17.48
N PRO A 317 2.61 -35.21 -17.20
CA PRO A 317 1.21 -34.84 -17.27
C PRO A 317 0.88 -33.62 -16.42
N GLY A 318 0.06 -32.70 -16.96
CA GLY A 318 -0.26 -31.43 -16.27
C GLY A 318 -0.84 -31.63 -14.87
N GLY A 319 -1.75 -32.60 -14.71
CA GLY A 319 -2.34 -32.92 -13.40
C GLY A 319 -1.30 -33.29 -12.35
N LEU A 320 -0.38 -34.22 -12.68
CA LEU A 320 0.70 -34.62 -11.77
C LEU A 320 1.63 -33.46 -11.43
N PHE A 321 1.95 -32.62 -12.42
CA PHE A 321 2.77 -31.43 -12.21
C PHE A 321 2.13 -30.48 -11.18
N TYR A 322 0.85 -30.11 -11.36
CA TYR A 322 0.19 -29.18 -10.43
C TYR A 322 -0.05 -29.80 -9.05
N SER A 323 -0.40 -31.09 -8.98
CA SER A 323 -0.57 -31.82 -7.72
C SER A 323 0.72 -31.88 -6.91
N TYR A 324 1.88 -32.06 -7.56
CA TYR A 324 3.19 -32.01 -6.91
C TYR A 324 3.42 -30.67 -6.20
N PHE A 325 3.28 -29.54 -6.91
CA PHE A 325 3.51 -28.23 -6.30
C PHE A 325 2.53 -27.90 -5.18
N CYS A 326 1.27 -28.32 -5.31
CA CYS A 326 0.27 -28.18 -4.26
C CYS A 326 0.66 -28.98 -3.01
N ALA A 327 0.95 -30.27 -3.18
CA ALA A 327 1.32 -31.17 -2.08
C ALA A 327 2.60 -30.70 -1.37
N VAL A 328 3.66 -30.37 -2.11
CA VAL A 328 4.91 -29.87 -1.53
C VAL A 328 4.69 -28.57 -0.78
N SER A 329 3.89 -27.63 -1.31
CA SER A 329 3.60 -26.37 -0.63
C SER A 329 2.89 -26.58 0.70
N VAL A 330 1.91 -27.50 0.74
CA VAL A 330 1.18 -27.83 1.96
C VAL A 330 2.08 -28.54 2.97
N ILE A 331 2.80 -29.58 2.56
CA ILE A 331 3.70 -30.34 3.44
C ILE A 331 4.77 -29.42 4.02
N LEU A 332 5.45 -28.63 3.17
CA LEU A 332 6.48 -27.70 3.62
C LEU A 332 5.92 -26.64 4.57
N ALA A 333 4.72 -26.12 4.31
CA ALA A 333 4.08 -25.17 5.21
C ALA A 333 3.85 -25.78 6.60
N PHE A 334 3.36 -27.02 6.71
CA PHE A 334 3.20 -27.71 7.99
C PHE A 334 4.54 -28.02 8.68
N VAL A 335 5.54 -28.48 7.93
CA VAL A 335 6.89 -28.73 8.47
C VAL A 335 7.50 -27.46 9.04
N LEU A 336 7.37 -26.32 8.36
CA LEU A 336 7.85 -25.02 8.82
C LEU A 336 6.98 -24.45 9.96
N PHE A 337 5.67 -24.69 9.92
CA PHE A 337 4.73 -24.22 10.94
C PHE A 337 4.92 -24.92 12.28
N SER A 338 5.31 -26.20 12.29
CA SER A 338 5.61 -26.94 13.53
C SER A 338 6.71 -26.29 14.38
N LYS A 339 7.53 -25.40 13.82
CA LYS A 339 8.53 -24.63 14.57
C LYS A 339 7.93 -23.53 15.45
N PHE A 340 6.69 -23.13 15.18
CA PHE A 340 5.94 -22.20 16.02
C PHE A 340 5.13 -22.92 17.11
N ASP A 341 5.14 -24.25 17.13
CA ASP A 341 4.40 -25.05 18.12
C ASP A 341 5.05 -24.91 19.50
N PRO A 342 4.29 -24.49 20.53
CA PRO A 342 4.78 -24.40 21.89
C PRO A 342 5.38 -25.69 22.45
N GLU A 343 4.81 -26.84 22.14
CA GLU A 343 5.22 -28.13 22.71
C GLU A 343 6.55 -28.61 22.11
N ILE A 344 6.76 -28.30 20.83
CA ILE A 344 7.98 -28.65 20.10
C ILE A 344 9.10 -27.64 20.41
N ASN A 345 8.74 -26.42 20.82
CA ASN A 345 9.69 -25.35 21.00
C ASN A 345 10.19 -25.29 22.45
N PRO A 346 11.50 -25.57 22.71
CA PRO A 346 12.07 -25.57 24.06
C PRO A 346 11.95 -24.23 24.82
N LEU A 347 11.48 -23.18 24.14
CA LEU A 347 11.10 -21.92 24.76
C LEU A 347 10.05 -22.04 25.86
N TYR A 348 9.06 -22.92 25.68
CA TYR A 348 7.96 -23.06 26.63
C TYR A 348 8.31 -23.92 27.84
N THR A 349 9.33 -24.78 27.71
CA THR A 349 9.79 -25.63 28.80
C THR A 349 10.81 -24.92 29.69
N ASN A 350 11.25 -23.71 29.34
CA ASN A 350 12.21 -22.97 30.14
C ASN A 350 11.51 -22.27 31.33
N PRO A 351 11.82 -22.66 32.59
CA PRO A 351 11.15 -22.14 33.78
C PRO A 351 11.25 -20.62 33.94
N LEU A 352 12.27 -19.99 33.34
CA LEU A 352 12.50 -18.54 33.42
C LEU A 352 11.37 -17.73 32.75
N TYR A 353 10.68 -18.31 31.76
CA TYR A 353 9.59 -17.66 31.05
C TYR A 353 8.20 -18.03 31.59
N ALA A 354 8.13 -18.88 32.63
CA ALA A 354 6.87 -19.28 33.27
C ALA A 354 6.22 -18.15 34.10
N SER A 355 6.88 -17.00 34.26
CA SER A 355 6.28 -15.81 34.88
C SER A 355 5.20 -15.20 33.99
N GLY A 356 4.05 -14.85 34.58
CA GLY A 356 2.81 -14.54 33.84
C GLY A 356 2.94 -13.46 32.75
N ASN A 357 3.68 -12.37 33.00
CA ASN A 357 3.86 -11.29 32.02
C ASN A 357 4.76 -11.69 30.84
N SER A 358 5.81 -12.47 31.11
CA SER A 358 6.73 -12.96 30.08
C SER A 358 6.04 -13.96 29.15
N LEU A 359 5.23 -14.85 29.74
CA LEU A 359 4.44 -15.82 29.00
C LEU A 359 3.42 -15.14 28.08
N LYS A 360 2.74 -14.10 28.57
CA LYS A 360 1.80 -13.31 27.76
C LYS A 360 2.50 -12.68 26.55
N PHE A 361 3.64 -12.01 26.76
CA PHE A 361 4.41 -11.41 25.68
C PHE A 361 4.87 -12.43 24.64
N ILE A 362 5.38 -13.59 25.08
CA ILE A 362 5.83 -14.68 24.19
C ILE A 362 4.66 -15.22 23.36
N ASN A 363 3.51 -15.46 23.99
CA ASN A 363 2.31 -15.94 23.31
C ASN A 363 1.81 -14.92 22.27
N ASP A 364 1.77 -13.63 22.61
CA ASP A 364 1.37 -12.57 21.68
C ASP A 364 2.33 -12.48 20.48
N TYR A 365 3.64 -12.60 20.74
CA TYR A 365 4.65 -12.64 19.69
C TYR A 365 4.46 -13.86 18.77
N ILE A 366 4.31 -15.06 19.33
CA ILE A 366 4.11 -16.30 18.56
C ILE A 366 2.85 -16.21 17.72
N TYR A 367 1.73 -15.81 18.31
CA TYR A 367 0.46 -15.66 17.61
C TYR A 367 0.56 -14.64 16.46
N LYS A 368 1.27 -13.53 16.66
CA LYS A 368 1.54 -12.56 15.59
C LYS A 368 2.35 -13.17 14.44
N GLN A 369 3.37 -13.98 14.74
CA GLN A 369 4.19 -14.61 13.70
C GLN A 369 3.47 -15.75 12.98
N GLN A 370 2.68 -16.56 13.69
CA GLN A 370 1.82 -17.59 13.11
C GLN A 370 0.80 -16.99 12.12
N ARG A 371 0.16 -15.87 12.49
CA ARG A 371 -0.74 -15.15 11.57
C ARG A 371 -0.01 -14.61 10.35
N ALA A 372 1.19 -14.06 10.51
CA ALA A 372 1.99 -13.59 9.38
C ALA A 372 2.39 -14.75 8.45
N PHE A 373 2.78 -15.89 9.02
CA PHE A 373 3.13 -17.10 8.29
C PHE A 373 1.96 -17.60 7.41
N TRP A 374 0.79 -17.81 8.02
CA TRP A 374 -0.40 -18.25 7.28
C TRP A 374 -0.89 -17.19 6.29
N GLY A 375 -0.84 -15.91 6.66
CA GLY A 375 -1.15 -14.81 5.75
C GLY A 375 -0.30 -14.85 4.48
N VAL A 376 1.02 -15.00 4.61
CA VAL A 376 1.93 -15.14 3.47
C VAL A 376 1.65 -16.42 2.69
N PHE A 377 1.41 -17.55 3.34
CA PHE A 377 1.06 -18.80 2.68
C PHE A 377 -0.19 -18.64 1.80
N PHE A 378 -1.30 -18.15 2.37
CA PHE A 378 -2.56 -18.03 1.62
C PHE A 378 -2.50 -16.97 0.53
N VAL A 379 -1.94 -15.78 0.81
CA VAL A 379 -1.85 -14.71 -0.18
C VAL A 379 -0.96 -15.10 -1.35
N SER A 380 0.22 -15.68 -1.09
CA SER A 380 1.14 -16.08 -2.17
C SER A 380 0.58 -17.21 -3.04
N ASN A 381 -0.07 -18.22 -2.44
CA ASN A 381 -0.76 -19.27 -3.19
C ASN A 381 -1.96 -18.72 -3.98
N ALA A 382 -2.75 -17.81 -3.40
CA ALA A 382 -3.86 -17.16 -4.09
C ALA A 382 -3.37 -16.36 -5.30
N VAL A 383 -2.26 -15.64 -5.18
CA VAL A 383 -1.61 -14.95 -6.31
C VAL A 383 -1.13 -15.96 -7.35
N GLY A 384 -0.47 -17.05 -6.96
CA GLY A 384 0.00 -18.09 -7.87
C GLY A 384 -1.14 -18.74 -8.66
N VAL A 385 -2.24 -19.08 -8.00
CA VAL A 385 -3.47 -19.58 -8.62
C VAL A 385 -4.05 -18.51 -9.54
N PHE A 386 -4.25 -17.30 -9.05
CA PHE A 386 -4.86 -16.22 -9.82
C PHE A 386 -4.09 -15.95 -11.11
N VAL A 387 -2.78 -15.73 -11.04
CA VAL A 387 -1.94 -15.47 -12.22
C VAL A 387 -1.94 -16.67 -13.15
N SER A 388 -1.87 -17.90 -12.64
CA SER A 388 -1.82 -19.11 -13.48
C SER A 388 -3.14 -19.41 -14.21
N PHE A 389 -4.29 -19.10 -13.61
CA PHE A 389 -5.61 -19.36 -14.20
C PHE A 389 -6.11 -18.19 -15.04
N PHE A 390 -5.91 -16.95 -14.58
CA PHE A 390 -6.43 -15.75 -15.23
C PHE A 390 -5.43 -15.06 -16.15
N LYS A 391 -4.22 -15.62 -16.33
CA LYS A 391 -3.16 -15.10 -17.19
C LYS A 391 -3.64 -14.51 -18.52
N HIS A 392 -4.49 -15.25 -19.23
CA HIS A 392 -5.00 -14.89 -20.55
C HIS A 392 -5.91 -13.65 -20.56
N ARG A 393 -6.39 -13.21 -19.39
CA ARG A 393 -7.23 -12.01 -19.22
C ARG A 393 -6.44 -10.81 -18.69
N LEU A 394 -5.21 -11.02 -18.26
CA LEU A 394 -4.37 -9.97 -17.69
C LEU A 394 -3.65 -9.23 -18.83
N VAL A 395 -3.74 -7.91 -18.80
CA VAL A 395 -2.95 -7.05 -19.69
C VAL A 395 -1.57 -6.89 -19.07
N THR A 396 -0.52 -7.09 -19.86
CA THR A 396 0.87 -7.05 -19.42
C THR A 396 1.70 -6.18 -20.35
N ILE A 397 2.78 -5.61 -19.84
CA ILE A 397 3.78 -4.94 -20.68
C ILE A 397 4.56 -5.97 -21.51
N LYS A 398 5.17 -5.51 -22.61
CA LYS A 398 6.10 -6.33 -23.41
C LYS A 398 7.35 -6.67 -22.59
N PRO A 399 8.15 -7.70 -22.96
CA PRO A 399 9.40 -8.03 -22.26
C PRO A 399 10.37 -6.83 -22.13
N ALA A 400 10.50 -6.00 -23.16
CA ALA A 400 11.29 -4.76 -23.09
C ALA A 400 10.79 -3.81 -21.98
N GLY A 401 9.48 -3.84 -21.69
CA GLY A 401 8.90 -3.05 -20.61
C GLY A 401 9.34 -3.49 -19.21
N ILE A 402 9.68 -4.76 -19.00
CA ILE A 402 10.29 -5.20 -17.73
C ILE A 402 11.66 -4.54 -17.56
N ILE A 403 12.46 -4.50 -18.64
CA ILE A 403 13.78 -3.86 -18.63
C ILE A 403 13.62 -2.37 -18.35
N HIS A 404 12.65 -1.70 -18.98
CA HIS A 404 12.33 -0.31 -18.66
C HIS A 404 11.92 -0.12 -17.20
N ALA A 405 11.06 -0.98 -16.64
CA ALA A 405 10.64 -0.87 -15.25
C ALA A 405 11.80 -1.05 -14.25
N ILE A 406 12.68 -2.03 -14.49
CA ILE A 406 13.90 -2.24 -13.69
C ILE A 406 14.85 -1.03 -13.83
N GLY A 407 15.10 -0.59 -15.07
CA GLY A 407 15.98 0.53 -15.36
C GLY A 407 15.49 1.85 -14.75
N VAL A 408 14.19 2.12 -14.85
CA VAL A 408 13.54 3.28 -14.22
C VAL A 408 13.65 3.19 -12.70
N GLY A 409 13.41 2.04 -12.09
CA GLY A 409 13.57 1.86 -10.65
C GLY A 409 15.00 2.13 -10.18
N PHE A 410 15.99 1.60 -10.92
CA PHE A 410 17.40 1.84 -10.64
C PHE A 410 17.76 3.33 -10.80
N ILE A 411 17.39 3.96 -11.92
CA ILE A 411 17.69 5.37 -12.17
C ILE A 411 16.97 6.28 -11.17
N ALA A 412 15.72 5.98 -10.80
CA ALA A 412 14.99 6.72 -9.78
C ALA A 412 15.69 6.63 -8.40
N LEU A 413 16.20 5.45 -8.02
CA LEU A 413 16.99 5.24 -6.80
C LEU A 413 18.25 6.10 -6.78
N PHE A 414 19.02 6.14 -7.88
CA PHE A 414 20.22 6.99 -7.96
C PHE A 414 19.87 8.49 -8.01
N ALA A 415 18.89 8.86 -8.83
CA ALA A 415 18.47 10.24 -8.97
C ALA A 415 17.99 10.81 -7.62
N MET A 416 17.22 10.06 -6.83
CA MET A 416 16.78 10.54 -5.53
C MET A 416 17.90 10.67 -4.49
N ILE A 417 19.02 9.96 -4.64
CA ILE A 417 20.21 10.13 -3.80
C ILE A 417 20.97 11.38 -4.25
N ILE A 418 21.09 11.61 -5.56
CA ILE A 418 21.87 12.74 -6.09
C ILE A 418 21.14 14.07 -5.87
N PHE A 419 19.84 14.11 -6.16
CA PHE A 419 19.02 15.33 -6.15
C PHE A 419 18.32 15.60 -4.81
N ASN A 420 18.67 14.87 -3.76
CA ASN A 420 18.23 15.16 -2.41
C ASN A 420 19.43 15.67 -1.60
N PRO A 421 19.31 16.81 -0.89
CA PRO A 421 20.44 17.37 -0.13
C PRO A 421 20.92 16.47 1.02
N PHE A 422 20.13 15.45 1.39
CA PHE A 422 20.49 14.46 2.41
C PHE A 422 21.00 13.14 1.82
N HIS A 423 21.15 13.03 0.51
CA HIS A 423 21.82 11.93 -0.17
C HIS A 423 21.44 10.52 0.34
N LEU A 424 22.43 9.73 0.80
CA LEU A 424 22.20 8.38 1.32
C LEU A 424 21.42 8.40 2.64
N THR A 425 21.54 9.48 3.42
CA THR A 425 20.81 9.64 4.67
C THR A 425 19.30 9.62 4.45
N ASN A 426 18.82 10.12 3.31
CA ASN A 426 17.41 10.07 2.96
C ASN A 426 16.86 8.62 2.93
N ILE A 427 17.68 7.66 2.49
CA ILE A 427 17.32 6.24 2.47
C ILE A 427 17.50 5.62 3.85
N THR A 428 18.66 5.80 4.47
CA THR A 428 18.99 5.14 5.74
C THR A 428 18.02 5.58 6.83
N HIS A 429 17.68 6.87 6.91
CA HIS A 429 16.71 7.39 7.87
C HIS A 429 15.30 6.80 7.65
N THR A 430 14.82 6.75 6.40
CA THR A 430 13.52 6.13 6.07
C THR A 430 13.49 4.64 6.44
N LEU A 431 14.58 3.91 6.19
CA LEU A 431 14.71 2.50 6.57
C LEU A 431 14.82 2.31 8.08
N ILE A 432 15.51 3.20 8.80
CA ILE A 432 15.56 3.19 10.26
C ILE A 432 14.14 3.36 10.81
N ILE A 433 13.38 4.36 10.34
CA ILE A 433 12.00 4.55 10.79
C ILE A 433 11.10 3.36 10.43
N SER A 434 11.33 2.71 9.29
CA SER A 434 10.45 1.63 8.82
C SER A 434 10.77 0.25 9.42
N VAL A 435 12.05 -0.04 9.66
CA VAL A 435 12.55 -1.39 9.93
C VAL A 435 13.33 -1.49 11.25
N SER A 436 13.84 -0.38 11.80
CA SER A 436 14.59 -0.44 13.06
C SER A 436 13.73 -0.86 14.25
N ARG A 437 14.37 -1.23 15.36
CA ARG A 437 13.65 -1.49 16.63
C ARG A 437 12.89 -0.26 17.12
N HIS A 438 13.42 0.95 16.89
CA HIS A 438 12.72 2.18 17.22
C HIS A 438 11.41 2.34 16.43
N SER A 439 11.29 1.74 15.23
CA SER A 439 10.03 1.70 14.46
C SER A 439 8.87 1.09 15.25
N GLU A 440 9.15 0.21 16.21
CA GLU A 440 8.11 -0.39 17.05
C GLU A 440 7.52 0.61 18.03
N LEU A 441 8.33 1.53 18.55
CA LEU A 441 7.85 2.64 19.38
C LEU A 441 7.02 3.63 18.56
N TRP A 442 7.44 3.92 17.32
CA TRP A 442 6.68 4.77 16.40
C TRP A 442 5.29 4.20 16.06
N LYS A 443 5.13 2.87 16.07
CA LYS A 443 3.83 2.20 15.85
C LYS A 443 2.87 2.31 17.05
N ASN A 444 3.37 2.76 18.20
CA ASN A 444 2.58 2.98 19.41
C ASN A 444 2.20 4.46 19.61
N VAL A 445 2.61 5.35 18.69
CA VAL A 445 2.15 6.73 18.70
C VAL A 445 0.67 6.73 18.35
N ASN A 446 -0.15 7.46 19.11
CA ASN A 446 -1.60 7.43 18.98
C ASN A 446 -2.10 7.71 17.54
N GLU A 447 -1.36 8.55 16.80
CA GLU A 447 -1.67 8.90 15.41
C GLU A 447 -1.34 7.78 14.38
N TRP A 448 -0.52 6.79 14.76
CA TRP A 448 0.03 5.74 13.87
C TRP A 448 -0.53 4.35 14.16
N HIS A 449 -1.53 4.27 15.05
CA HIS A 449 -2.26 3.05 15.30
C HIS A 449 -2.94 2.53 14.03
N ARG A 450 -3.18 1.22 14.03
CA ARG A 450 -3.85 0.59 12.89
C ARG A 450 -5.26 1.12 12.81
N ALA A 451 -5.77 1.29 11.59
CA ALA A 451 -7.14 1.75 11.39
C ALA A 451 -8.22 0.83 12.01
N PHE A 452 -7.87 -0.43 12.35
CA PHE A 452 -8.74 -1.39 13.04
C PHE A 452 -8.37 -1.63 14.51
N GLU A 453 -7.68 -0.68 15.14
CA GLU A 453 -7.33 -0.76 16.56
C GLU A 453 -8.45 -0.15 17.40
N TRP A 454 -9.31 -1.02 17.95
CA TRP A 454 -10.51 -0.64 18.71
C TRP A 454 -10.23 0.13 20.00
N SER A 455 -9.00 0.05 20.50
CA SER A 455 -8.52 0.80 21.67
C SER A 455 -7.88 2.14 21.31
N ASN A 456 -7.80 2.50 20.02
CA ASN A 456 -7.17 3.75 19.61
C ASN A 456 -8.03 4.95 20.04
N PRO A 457 -7.48 5.90 20.82
CA PRO A 457 -8.20 7.11 21.19
C PRO A 457 -8.43 8.07 20.01
N VAL A 458 -7.71 7.89 18.89
CA VAL A 458 -7.76 8.78 17.72
C VAL A 458 -8.57 8.14 16.59
N GLY A 459 -9.82 8.61 16.44
CA GLY A 459 -10.75 8.13 15.42
C GLY A 459 -11.46 6.84 15.83
N THR A 460 -12.72 6.68 15.41
CA THR A 460 -13.47 5.47 15.68
C THR A 460 -13.14 4.41 14.62
N SER A 461 -12.56 3.29 15.03
CA SER A 461 -12.27 2.12 14.17
C SER A 461 -13.53 1.54 13.52
N PHE A 462 -14.71 1.85 14.09
CA PHE A 462 -16.00 1.36 13.61
C PHE A 462 -16.40 1.92 12.22
N PRO A 463 -16.48 3.25 11.99
CA PRO A 463 -16.64 3.81 10.65
C PRO A 463 -15.62 3.29 9.63
N PHE A 464 -14.37 3.08 10.04
CA PHE A 464 -13.37 2.52 9.13
C PHE A 464 -13.70 1.07 8.74
N LEU A 465 -14.15 0.24 9.70
CA LEU A 465 -14.66 -1.11 9.43
C LEU A 465 -15.86 -1.08 8.49
N VAL A 466 -16.81 -0.17 8.69
CA VAL A 466 -17.97 -0.02 7.80
C VAL A 466 -17.53 0.31 6.38
N MET A 467 -16.66 1.31 6.21
CA MET A 467 -16.15 1.67 4.88
C MET A 467 -15.35 0.54 4.24
N TYR A 468 -14.58 -0.22 5.03
CA TYR A 468 -13.85 -1.39 4.57
C TYR A 468 -14.78 -2.52 4.11
N MET A 469 -15.83 -2.82 4.88
CA MET A 469 -16.85 -3.80 4.52
C MET A 469 -17.60 -3.38 3.25
N LEU A 470 -17.96 -2.10 3.12
CA LEU A 470 -18.56 -1.56 1.90
C LEU A 470 -17.61 -1.67 0.71
N ALA A 471 -16.32 -1.38 0.88
CA ALA A 471 -15.32 -1.53 -0.18
C ALA A 471 -15.19 -2.99 -0.63
N ILE A 472 -15.15 -3.96 0.29
CA ILE A 472 -15.16 -5.40 -0.02
C ILE A 472 -16.44 -5.79 -0.74
N GLY A 473 -17.61 -5.33 -0.26
CA GLY A 473 -18.90 -5.57 -0.88
C GLY A 473 -18.94 -5.06 -2.32
N LEU A 474 -18.46 -3.84 -2.55
CA LEU A 474 -18.37 -3.24 -3.89
C LEU A 474 -17.39 -3.98 -4.80
N ILE A 475 -16.22 -4.40 -4.31
CA ILE A 475 -15.25 -5.20 -5.08
C ILE A 475 -15.85 -6.57 -5.44
N THR A 476 -16.49 -7.23 -4.48
CA THR A 476 -17.11 -8.54 -4.66
C THR A 476 -18.24 -8.46 -5.67
N PHE A 477 -19.10 -7.45 -5.53
CA PHE A 477 -20.18 -7.18 -6.48
C PHE A 477 -19.65 -6.85 -7.88
N TRP A 478 -18.61 -6.02 -7.98
CA TRP A 478 -17.95 -5.72 -9.24
C TRP A 478 -17.35 -6.98 -9.88
N ALA A 479 -16.64 -7.81 -9.12
CA ALA A 479 -16.09 -9.07 -9.61
C ALA A 479 -17.19 -10.00 -10.09
N TYR A 480 -18.27 -10.13 -9.31
CA TYR A 480 -19.46 -10.91 -9.68
C TYR A 480 -20.10 -10.40 -10.99
N SER A 481 -20.26 -9.08 -11.14
CA SER A 481 -20.80 -8.46 -12.37
C SER A 481 -19.97 -8.78 -13.61
N ARG A 482 -18.65 -8.99 -13.48
CA ARG A 482 -17.78 -9.40 -14.59
C ARG A 482 -17.99 -10.86 -14.99
N PHE A 483 -18.40 -11.73 -14.07
CA PHE A 483 -18.83 -13.09 -14.40
C PHE A 483 -20.19 -13.11 -15.07
N LEU A 484 -21.03 -12.10 -14.83
CA LEU A 484 -22.34 -11.94 -15.48
C LEU A 484 -22.25 -11.36 -16.90
N LYS A 485 -21.08 -10.86 -17.35
CA LYS A 485 -20.94 -10.43 -18.75
C LYS A 485 -21.31 -11.61 -19.65
N PRO A 486 -22.37 -11.51 -20.47
CA PRO A 486 -22.69 -12.55 -21.42
C PRO A 486 -21.44 -12.68 -22.31
N LYS A 487 -20.90 -13.90 -22.42
CA LYS A 487 -19.90 -14.17 -23.46
C LYS A 487 -20.51 -13.63 -24.75
N SER A 488 -19.84 -12.69 -25.41
CA SER A 488 -20.31 -12.16 -26.70
C SER A 488 -20.67 -13.36 -27.53
N ALA A 489 -21.97 -13.60 -27.71
CA ALA A 489 -22.42 -14.73 -28.48
C ALA A 489 -21.84 -14.44 -29.86
N LYS A 490 -20.81 -15.20 -30.26
CA LYS A 490 -20.54 -15.36 -31.69
C LYS A 490 -21.93 -15.64 -32.27
N PRO A 491 -22.40 -14.92 -33.29
CA PRO A 491 -23.77 -15.06 -33.77
C PRO A 491 -23.99 -16.52 -34.14
N ILE A 492 -24.59 -17.28 -33.21
CA ILE A 492 -25.00 -18.65 -33.46
C ILE A 492 -26.25 -18.47 -34.30
N ARG A 493 -26.07 -18.47 -35.62
CA ARG A 493 -27.17 -18.57 -36.57
C ARG A 493 -28.01 -19.77 -36.15
N GLY A 494 -29.21 -19.52 -35.60
CA GLY A 494 -30.21 -20.54 -35.34
C GLY A 494 -30.81 -20.61 -33.93
N ARG A 495 -30.29 -19.90 -32.92
CA ARG A 495 -30.96 -19.84 -31.61
C ARG A 495 -30.91 -18.42 -31.03
N VAL A 496 -31.95 -17.66 -31.32
CA VAL A 496 -32.23 -16.40 -30.62
C VAL A 496 -32.77 -16.81 -29.24
N ASP A 497 -31.89 -17.03 -28.28
CA ASP A 497 -32.32 -17.02 -26.88
C ASP A 497 -32.98 -15.67 -26.62
N ASP A 498 -34.24 -15.67 -26.16
CA ASP A 498 -35.02 -14.46 -25.93
C ASP A 498 -34.25 -13.47 -25.02
N PRO A 499 -33.74 -12.35 -25.58
CA PRO A 499 -32.97 -11.37 -24.83
C PRO A 499 -33.75 -10.83 -23.63
N LYS A 500 -35.09 -10.82 -23.71
CA LYS A 500 -35.97 -10.39 -22.63
C LYS A 500 -35.86 -11.30 -21.41
N LYS A 501 -35.67 -12.61 -21.59
CA LYS A 501 -35.56 -13.56 -20.47
C LYS A 501 -34.24 -13.41 -19.72
N LYS A 502 -33.14 -13.16 -20.44
CA LYS A 502 -31.83 -12.87 -19.82
C LYS A 502 -31.81 -11.50 -19.14
N PHE A 503 -32.43 -10.49 -19.76
CA PHE A 503 -32.59 -9.16 -19.18
C PHE A 503 -33.46 -9.20 -17.90
N ALA A 504 -34.60 -9.90 -17.93
CA ALA A 504 -35.47 -10.07 -16.77
C ALA A 504 -34.76 -10.79 -15.61
N ALA A 505 -34.00 -11.85 -15.88
CA ALA A 505 -33.21 -12.54 -14.86
C ALA A 505 -32.14 -11.63 -14.24
N MET A 506 -31.42 -10.85 -15.06
CA MET A 506 -30.46 -9.86 -14.56
C MET A 506 -31.12 -8.75 -13.76
N TYR A 507 -32.29 -8.26 -14.19
CA TYR A 507 -33.07 -7.24 -13.50
C TYR A 507 -33.48 -7.72 -12.11
N THR A 508 -34.00 -8.94 -11.99
CA THR A 508 -34.37 -9.53 -10.69
C THR A 508 -33.16 -9.70 -9.78
N ILE A 509 -32.04 -10.22 -10.30
CA ILE A 509 -30.80 -10.36 -9.52
C ILE A 509 -30.30 -8.99 -9.04
N PHE A 510 -30.36 -7.97 -9.90
CA PHE A 510 -29.95 -6.62 -9.57
C PHE A 510 -30.88 -6.00 -8.51
N GLY A 511 -32.19 -6.16 -8.63
CA GLY A 511 -33.17 -5.71 -7.65
C GLY A 511 -32.95 -6.35 -6.27
N VAL A 512 -32.67 -7.65 -6.24
CA VAL A 512 -32.34 -8.36 -4.98
C VAL A 512 -31.03 -7.84 -4.38
N ALA A 513 -29.98 -7.71 -5.19
CA ALA A 513 -28.69 -7.18 -4.72
C ALA A 513 -28.80 -5.73 -4.20
N ALA A 514 -29.57 -4.89 -4.89
CA ALA A 514 -29.89 -3.52 -4.51
C ALA A 514 -30.62 -3.46 -3.16
N SER A 515 -31.66 -4.27 -3.00
CA SER A 515 -32.44 -4.35 -1.75
C SER A 515 -31.60 -4.86 -0.59
N VAL A 516 -30.73 -5.86 -0.82
CA VAL A 516 -29.80 -6.35 0.21
C VAL A 516 -28.80 -5.26 0.60
N MET A 517 -28.20 -4.55 -0.36
CA MET A 517 -27.30 -3.44 -0.08
C MET A 517 -27.99 -2.30 0.67
N ALA A 518 -29.21 -1.91 0.26
CA ALA A 518 -29.97 -0.87 0.91
C ALA A 518 -30.32 -1.26 2.36
N THR A 519 -30.82 -2.48 2.56
CA THR A 519 -31.14 -3.00 3.91
C THR A 519 -29.88 -3.08 4.77
N TRP A 520 -28.75 -3.49 4.20
CA TRP A 520 -27.49 -3.60 4.92
C TRP A 520 -26.94 -2.23 5.31
N VAL A 521 -27.03 -1.21 4.45
CA VAL A 521 -26.61 0.15 4.80
C VAL A 521 -27.55 0.82 5.79
N VAL A 522 -28.85 0.62 5.66
CA VAL A 522 -29.85 1.09 6.64
C VAL A 522 -29.55 0.48 8.01
N PHE A 523 -29.36 -0.84 8.06
CA PHE A 523 -29.01 -1.56 9.28
C PHE A 523 -27.69 -1.05 9.89
N ILE A 524 -26.63 -0.92 9.08
CA ILE A 524 -25.33 -0.42 9.57
C ILE A 524 -25.44 1.01 10.09
N SER A 525 -26.20 1.86 9.40
CA SER A 525 -26.29 3.29 9.71
C SER A 525 -27.08 3.56 10.99
N PHE A 526 -28.18 2.84 11.21
CA PHE A 526 -29.06 3.05 12.37
C PHE A 526 -28.73 2.17 13.57
N SER A 527 -28.23 0.94 13.37
CA SER A 527 -27.97 0.04 14.48
C SER A 527 -26.59 0.24 15.13
N PHE A 528 -25.65 0.93 14.46
CA PHE A 528 -24.26 0.96 14.96
C PHE A 528 -23.51 2.28 14.87
N MET A 529 -23.90 3.24 14.01
CA MET A 529 -23.10 4.46 13.81
C MET A 529 -23.68 5.73 14.44
N ASP A 530 -24.88 5.69 15.04
CA ASP A 530 -25.62 6.89 15.49
C ASP A 530 -25.49 8.05 14.48
N LEU A 531 -25.58 7.72 13.19
CA LEU A 531 -25.35 8.68 12.12
C LEU A 531 -26.42 9.77 12.22
N HIS A 532 -25.97 11.02 12.27
CA HIS A 532 -26.87 12.15 12.09
C HIS A 532 -27.68 11.97 10.79
N TRP A 533 -28.99 12.19 10.86
CA TRP A 533 -29.94 11.83 9.80
C TRP A 533 -29.58 12.41 8.43
N VAL A 534 -28.92 13.57 8.39
CA VAL A 534 -28.40 14.19 7.16
C VAL A 534 -27.34 13.31 6.47
N SER A 535 -26.39 12.77 7.24
CA SER A 535 -25.35 11.86 6.72
C SER A 535 -25.95 10.54 6.25
N PHE A 536 -26.98 10.05 6.94
CA PHE A 536 -27.74 8.88 6.50
C PHE A 536 -28.46 9.13 5.16
N ILE A 537 -29.15 10.26 5.01
CA ILE A 537 -29.83 10.62 3.74
C ILE A 537 -28.81 10.76 2.61
N LEU A 538 -27.65 11.37 2.86
CA LEU A 538 -26.58 11.47 1.88
C LEU A 538 -26.07 10.09 1.45
N CYS A 539 -25.85 9.17 2.39
CA CYS A 539 -25.48 7.78 2.09
C CYS A 539 -26.56 7.04 1.29
N ALA A 540 -27.83 7.19 1.66
CA ALA A 540 -28.96 6.55 0.99
C ALA A 540 -29.14 7.08 -0.44
N PHE A 541 -29.10 8.41 -0.62
CA PHE A 541 -29.14 9.07 -1.92
C PHE A 541 -27.95 8.64 -2.79
N PHE A 542 -26.78 8.49 -2.18
CA PHE A 542 -25.57 8.06 -2.88
C PHE A 542 -25.65 6.59 -3.33
N ILE A 543 -26.17 5.69 -2.50
CA ILE A 543 -26.42 4.29 -2.90
C ILE A 543 -27.46 4.24 -4.00
N LEU A 544 -28.53 5.04 -3.91
CA LEU A 544 -29.52 5.14 -4.96
C LEU A 544 -28.85 5.54 -6.29
N ILE A 545 -27.93 6.50 -6.28
CA ILE A 545 -27.16 6.91 -7.45
C ILE A 545 -26.29 5.77 -8.01
N ILE A 546 -25.61 5.01 -7.14
CA ILE A 546 -24.81 3.84 -7.55
C ILE A 546 -25.71 2.81 -8.23
N LEU A 547 -26.82 2.47 -7.60
CA LEU A 547 -27.77 1.49 -8.10
C LEU A 547 -28.38 1.94 -9.42
N LEU A 548 -28.76 3.21 -9.53
CA LEU A 548 -29.29 3.81 -10.75
C LEU A 548 -28.25 3.79 -11.88
N SER A 549 -26.99 4.10 -11.58
CA SER A 549 -25.92 4.06 -12.59
C SER A 549 -25.65 2.66 -13.12
N ILE A 550 -25.65 1.67 -12.24
CA ILE A 550 -25.45 0.29 -12.66
C ILE A 550 -26.67 -0.19 -13.46
N PHE A 551 -27.87 0.16 -13.02
CA PHE A 551 -29.11 -0.11 -13.77
C PHE A 551 -29.05 0.48 -15.19
N ILE A 552 -28.68 1.76 -15.32
CA ILE A 552 -28.49 2.42 -16.61
C ILE A 552 -27.39 1.74 -17.43
N SER A 553 -26.27 1.35 -16.82
CA SER A 553 -25.17 0.68 -17.52
C SER A 553 -25.60 -0.70 -18.05
N ILE A 554 -26.39 -1.45 -17.29
CA ILE A 554 -26.97 -2.73 -17.72
C ILE A 554 -27.94 -2.49 -18.88
N HIS A 555 -28.79 -1.47 -18.79
CA HIS A 555 -29.79 -1.16 -19.80
C HIS A 555 -29.20 -0.56 -21.10
N ILE A 556 -28.02 0.04 -21.05
CA ILE A 556 -27.30 0.49 -22.26
C ILE A 556 -26.58 -0.69 -22.94
N ILE A 557 -26.16 -1.70 -22.18
CA ILE A 557 -25.45 -2.88 -22.71
C ILE A 557 -26.40 -3.88 -23.38
N TYR A 558 -27.67 -3.93 -22.94
CA TYR A 558 -28.72 -4.84 -23.42
C TYR A 558 -29.88 -4.08 -24.04
#